data_AF-A0A937R2Q5-F1
#
_entry.id   AF-A0A937R2Q5-F1
#
_cell.length_a   1.000
_cell.length_b   1.000
_cell.length_c   1.000
_cell.angle_alpha   90.00
_cell.angle_beta   90.00
_cell.angle_gamma   90.00
#
_symmetry.space_group_name_H-M   'P 1'
#
loop_
_entity.id
_entity.type
_entity.pdbx_description
1 polymer ?
#
loop_
_entity_poly.entity_id
_entity_poly.type
_entity_poly.pdbx_seq_one_letter_code
_entity_poly.pdbx_strand_id
1 'polypeptide(L)'
;MSRFSILFLAMILGASFLHGCAGQRLPIDVIKKDLQGVPSYSIILEDMDEKGTFFKSYYQKYRIVQGERAWTTDWVEVPKDYYQRNENFLGMTLLSKKEGQYNTSVGPPGYNYVGDEQYGKWQRDSSGNSFWAFYGKYALISHLLGGSRIYRTDYNTYRNYRRQGRPYYGRNKQYGTGGRLTKSQKPNFYSRRAAKVRASKTSFSQKVNQRIGRARSGYRSRSYSGGK
;
A
#
# COMPACT_ATOMS: atom_id res chain seq x y z
N MET A 1 -30.60 5.48 65.35
CA MET A 1 -30.33 6.91 65.60
C MET A 1 -29.06 7.26 64.81
N SER A 2 -28.96 8.17 63.84
CA SER A 2 -29.86 9.04 63.08
C SER A 2 -29.35 9.00 61.61
N ARG A 3 -30.20 8.75 60.61
CA ARG A 3 -30.71 9.74 59.62
C ARG A 3 -29.90 11.04 59.51
N PHE A 4 -29.29 11.26 58.34
CA PHE A 4 -29.23 12.58 57.70
C PHE A 4 -29.48 12.41 56.20
N SER A 5 -30.28 13.33 55.70
CA SER A 5 -31.01 13.29 54.44
C SER A 5 -30.57 14.51 53.61
N ILE A 6 -30.83 14.45 52.30
CA ILE A 6 -31.17 15.58 51.42
C ILE A 6 -30.03 16.32 50.66
N LEU A 7 -30.06 16.05 49.34
CA LEU A 7 -30.01 16.96 48.18
C LEU A 7 -28.83 17.96 48.03
N PHE A 8 -27.95 17.65 47.07
CA PHE A 8 -27.37 18.64 46.16
C PHE A 8 -27.57 18.11 44.73
N LEU A 9 -28.67 18.53 44.10
CA LEU A 9 -28.70 19.54 43.04
C LEU A 9 -28.07 19.04 41.73
N ALA A 10 -28.94 18.61 40.83
CA ALA A 10 -28.66 18.37 39.43
C ALA A 10 -28.10 19.65 38.77
N MET A 11 -26.88 19.59 38.25
CA MET A 11 -26.38 20.53 37.25
C MET A 11 -26.24 19.79 35.92
N ILE A 12 -27.19 20.09 35.05
CA ILE A 12 -27.23 19.80 33.62
C ILE A 12 -26.04 20.51 32.96
N LEU A 13 -25.25 19.80 32.15
CA LEU A 13 -24.94 20.25 30.78
C LEU A 13 -24.28 19.11 30.01
N GLY A 14 -24.86 18.79 28.85
CA GLY A 14 -24.46 17.68 28.01
C GLY A 14 -22.98 17.69 27.68
N ALA A 15 -22.33 16.55 27.90
CA ALA A 15 -21.16 16.17 27.15
C ALA A 15 -21.61 15.96 25.70
N SER A 16 -21.72 17.06 24.96
CA SER A 16 -21.62 17.06 23.51
C SER A 16 -20.41 16.21 23.17
N PHE A 17 -20.64 15.01 22.64
CA PHE A 17 -19.65 14.29 21.87
C PHE A 17 -19.37 15.16 20.65
N LEU A 18 -18.53 16.18 20.87
CA LEU A 18 -17.72 16.78 19.85
C LEU A 18 -16.92 15.61 19.28
N HIS A 19 -17.45 15.04 18.21
CA HIS A 19 -16.68 14.33 17.22
C HIS A 19 -15.73 15.37 16.63
N GLY A 20 -14.72 15.74 17.42
CA GLY A 20 -13.59 16.49 16.95
C GLY A 20 -13.01 15.65 15.84
N CYS A 21 -12.95 16.23 14.65
CA CYS A 21 -12.11 15.80 13.55
C CYS A 21 -10.63 15.89 13.99
N ALA A 22 -10.24 15.12 15.01
CA ALA A 22 -8.85 14.84 15.31
C ALA A 22 -8.40 13.92 14.18
N GLY A 23 -7.92 14.53 13.10
CA GLY A 23 -7.51 13.84 11.88
C GLY A 23 -6.75 12.57 12.23
N GLN A 24 -7.27 11.43 11.78
CA GLN A 24 -6.69 10.12 12.03
C GLN A 24 -5.21 10.19 11.63
N ARG A 25 -4.30 10.01 12.61
CA ARG A 25 -2.86 10.09 12.37
C ARG A 25 -2.48 9.02 11.35
N LEU A 26 -1.80 9.43 10.28
CA LEU A 26 -1.40 8.51 9.23
C LEU A 26 -0.29 7.59 9.75
N PRO A 27 -0.26 6.30 9.35
CA PRO A 27 0.77 5.37 9.82
C PRO A 27 2.19 5.84 9.52
N ILE A 28 2.38 6.56 8.40
CA ILE A 28 3.69 7.10 8.04
C ILE A 28 4.20 8.13 9.05
N ASP A 29 3.31 8.92 9.66
CA ASP A 29 3.66 9.92 10.67
C ASP A 29 4.00 9.26 12.00
N VAL A 30 3.28 8.19 12.35
CA VAL A 30 3.56 7.36 13.53
C VAL A 30 4.95 6.73 13.39
N ILE A 31 5.21 6.02 12.29
CA ILE A 31 6.51 5.40 12.02
C ILE A 31 7.64 6.44 11.98
N LYS A 32 7.40 7.60 11.35
CA LYS A 32 8.37 8.70 11.29
C LYS A 32 8.72 9.22 12.68
N LYS A 33 7.74 9.34 13.57
CA LYS A 33 7.93 9.78 14.95
C LYS A 33 8.72 8.75 15.76
N ASP A 34 8.36 7.47 15.65
CA ASP A 34 9.03 6.39 16.38
C ASP A 34 10.52 6.25 15.98
N LEU A 35 10.82 6.53 14.71
CA LEU A 35 12.17 6.46 14.15
C LEU A 35 12.90 7.81 14.11
N GLN A 36 12.43 8.84 14.83
CA GLN A 36 13.02 10.18 14.76
C GLN A 36 14.52 10.21 15.09
N GLY A 37 14.97 9.38 16.05
CA GLY A 37 16.37 9.27 16.45
C GLY A 37 17.24 8.41 15.52
N VAL A 38 16.63 7.73 14.54
CA VAL A 38 17.36 6.91 13.58
C VAL A 38 17.88 7.81 12.45
N PRO A 39 19.19 7.77 12.12
CA PRO A 39 19.77 8.66 11.12
C PRO A 39 19.36 8.31 9.68
N SER A 40 19.22 7.01 9.38
CA SER A 40 18.90 6.49 8.04
C SER A 40 17.91 5.33 8.10
N TYR A 41 16.79 5.45 7.37
CA TYR A 41 15.79 4.39 7.21
C TYR A 41 14.91 4.63 5.97
N SER A 42 14.20 3.59 5.52
CA SER A 42 13.19 3.70 4.45
C SER A 42 11.90 3.02 4.86
N ILE A 43 10.76 3.65 4.53
CA ILE A 43 9.41 3.11 4.71
C ILE A 43 8.86 2.72 3.33
N ILE A 44 8.66 1.43 3.13
CA ILE A 44 8.20 0.84 1.88
C ILE A 44 6.76 0.37 2.04
N LEU A 45 5.89 0.63 1.06
CA LEU A 45 4.55 0.04 1.03
C LEU A 45 4.67 -1.45 0.70
N GLU A 46 4.59 -2.29 1.72
CA GLU A 46 4.83 -3.73 1.61
C GLU A 46 3.62 -4.45 1.01
N ASP A 47 2.44 -4.12 1.50
CA ASP A 47 1.18 -4.72 1.09
C ASP A 47 0.00 -3.75 1.32
N MET A 48 -1.12 -3.98 0.66
CA MET A 48 -2.36 -3.23 0.86
C MET A 48 -3.59 -4.12 0.61
N ASP A 49 -4.69 -3.85 1.30
CA ASP A 49 -5.92 -4.62 1.14
C ASP A 49 -7.18 -3.79 1.43
N GLU A 50 -8.24 -4.02 0.65
CA GLU A 50 -9.58 -3.46 0.90
C GLU A 50 -10.51 -4.58 1.39
N LYS A 51 -11.15 -4.40 2.54
CA LYS A 51 -12.09 -5.38 3.12
C LYS A 51 -13.50 -4.81 3.21
N GLY A 52 -14.49 -5.70 3.25
CA GLY A 52 -15.91 -5.36 3.33
C GLY A 52 -16.62 -5.40 1.98
N THR A 53 -17.95 -5.51 2.01
CA THR A 53 -18.81 -5.59 0.82
C THR A 53 -19.56 -4.29 0.59
N PHE A 54 -20.22 -3.77 1.63
CA PHE A 54 -21.02 -2.54 1.59
C PHE A 54 -20.29 -1.34 2.20
N PHE A 55 -19.64 -1.55 3.33
CA PHE A 55 -18.75 -0.58 3.97
C PHE A 55 -17.33 -1.07 3.85
N LYS A 56 -16.47 -0.28 3.18
CA LYS A 56 -15.10 -0.66 2.88
C LYS A 56 -14.15 -0.12 3.94
N SER A 57 -13.32 -0.99 4.48
CA SER A 57 -12.15 -0.64 5.28
C SER A 57 -10.90 -0.87 4.46
N TYR A 58 -9.92 0.02 4.62
CA TYR A 58 -8.71 0.05 3.81
C TYR A 58 -7.51 -0.18 4.71
N TYR A 59 -6.63 -1.10 4.34
CA TYR A 59 -5.50 -1.51 5.15
C TYR A 59 -4.20 -1.39 4.34
N GLN A 60 -3.14 -0.98 5.02
CA GLN A 60 -1.78 -0.99 4.49
C GLN A 60 -0.85 -1.72 5.45
N LYS A 61 0.23 -2.26 4.88
CA LYS A 61 1.33 -2.89 5.59
C LYS A 61 2.63 -2.24 5.12
N TYR A 62 3.53 -1.92 6.03
CA TYR A 62 4.79 -1.25 5.69
C TYR A 62 5.98 -2.12 6.03
N ARG A 63 7.00 -2.08 5.19
CA ARG A 63 8.31 -2.63 5.50
C ARG A 63 9.24 -1.48 5.83
N ILE A 64 9.86 -1.53 7.01
CA ILE A 64 10.86 -0.59 7.43
C ILE A 64 12.23 -1.22 7.19
N VAL A 65 13.12 -0.48 6.57
CA VAL A 65 14.51 -0.89 6.30
C VAL A 65 15.44 0.11 6.98
N GLN A 66 16.33 -0.39 7.84
CA GLN A 66 17.31 0.38 8.59
C GLN A 66 18.68 -0.33 8.52
N GLY A 67 19.53 0.12 7.59
CA GLY A 67 20.80 -0.56 7.31
C GLY A 67 20.57 -2.02 6.92
N GLU A 68 21.11 -2.94 7.72
CA GLU A 68 20.96 -4.39 7.55
C GLU A 68 19.64 -4.95 8.08
N ARG A 69 18.94 -4.20 8.93
CA ARG A 69 17.72 -4.66 9.59
C ARG A 69 16.51 -4.29 8.75
N ALA A 70 15.55 -5.20 8.69
CA ALA A 70 14.21 -4.88 8.23
C ALA A 70 13.14 -5.66 8.96
N TRP A 71 12.00 -5.01 9.15
CA TRP A 71 10.81 -5.62 9.73
C TRP A 71 9.59 -5.09 9.01
N THR A 72 8.47 -5.79 9.18
CA THR A 72 7.19 -5.41 8.59
C THR A 72 6.21 -5.09 9.71
N THR A 73 5.45 -4.00 9.58
CA THR A 73 4.35 -3.68 10.50
C THR A 73 3.25 -4.72 10.41
N ASP A 74 2.34 -4.74 11.38
CA ASP A 74 1.04 -5.37 11.17
C ASP A 74 0.19 -4.58 10.15
N TRP A 75 -0.97 -5.14 9.81
CA TRP A 75 -1.97 -4.45 9.00
C TRP A 75 -2.52 -3.26 9.79
N VAL A 76 -2.41 -2.07 9.21
CA VAL A 76 -2.93 -0.83 9.81
C VAL A 76 -4.07 -0.32 8.95
N GLU A 77 -5.21 -0.04 9.58
CA GLU A 77 -6.33 0.61 8.90
C GLU A 77 -5.98 2.07 8.58
N VAL A 78 -6.31 2.51 7.37
CA VAL A 78 -6.02 3.84 6.86
C VAL A 78 -7.25 4.50 6.27
N PRO A 79 -7.32 5.84 6.26
CA PRO A 79 -8.31 6.57 5.51
C PRO A 79 -8.34 6.19 4.03
N LYS A 80 -9.53 6.15 3.44
CA LYS A 80 -9.75 5.78 2.02
C LYS A 80 -8.93 6.64 1.05
N ASP A 81 -8.89 7.95 1.27
CA ASP A 81 -8.16 8.90 0.45
C ASP A 81 -6.64 8.62 0.49
N TYR A 82 -6.12 8.28 1.67
CA TYR A 82 -4.71 7.88 1.83
C TYR A 82 -4.41 6.53 1.17
N TYR A 83 -5.34 5.58 1.22
CA TYR A 83 -5.22 4.33 0.49
C TYR A 83 -5.14 4.57 -1.02
N GLN A 84 -6.09 5.34 -1.57
CA GLN A 84 -6.18 5.65 -2.99
C GLN A 84 -4.94 6.38 -3.51
N ARG A 85 -4.41 7.37 -2.78
CA ARG A 85 -3.16 8.06 -3.14
C ARG A 85 -1.97 7.12 -3.27
N ASN A 86 -1.97 6.01 -2.53
CA ASN A 86 -0.87 5.05 -2.46
C ASN A 86 -1.12 3.78 -3.29
N GLU A 87 -2.28 3.65 -3.96
CA GLU A 87 -2.70 2.42 -4.63
C GLU A 87 -1.71 1.92 -5.70
N ASN A 88 -0.96 2.85 -6.29
CA ASN A 88 0.00 2.60 -7.36
C ASN A 88 1.41 2.32 -6.83
N PHE A 89 1.63 2.46 -5.53
CA PHE A 89 2.96 2.48 -4.93
C PHE A 89 3.38 1.18 -4.24
N LEU A 90 2.70 0.05 -4.52
CA LEU A 90 3.09 -1.24 -3.95
C LEU A 90 4.56 -1.56 -4.24
N GLY A 91 5.31 -1.93 -3.20
CA GLY A 91 6.73 -2.22 -3.25
C GLY A 91 7.64 -0.99 -3.37
N MET A 92 7.08 0.22 -3.36
CA MET A 92 7.87 1.46 -3.45
C MET A 92 8.13 2.08 -2.08
N THR A 93 9.24 2.82 -1.98
CA THR A 93 9.57 3.66 -0.83
C THR A 93 8.68 4.89 -0.85
N LEU A 94 7.86 5.07 0.18
CA LEU A 94 7.00 6.24 0.35
C LEU A 94 7.75 7.39 1.03
N LEU A 95 8.64 7.06 1.95
CA LEU A 95 9.49 8.00 2.66
C LEU A 95 10.83 7.33 2.97
N SER A 96 11.90 8.09 2.86
CA SER A 96 13.20 7.70 3.38
C SER A 96 13.81 8.84 4.18
N LYS A 97 14.67 8.49 5.12
CA LYS A 97 15.58 9.39 5.81
C LYS A 97 16.99 8.89 5.54
N LYS A 98 17.90 9.80 5.23
CA LYS A 98 19.31 9.49 5.03
C LYS A 98 20.13 10.58 5.71
N GLU A 99 20.97 10.21 6.67
CA GLU A 99 21.82 11.14 7.43
C GLU A 99 21.04 12.35 7.96
N GLY A 100 19.88 12.11 8.58
CA GLY A 100 19.04 13.19 9.10
C GLY A 100 18.08 13.81 8.08
N GLN A 101 18.34 13.70 6.79
CA GLN A 101 17.56 14.36 5.74
C GLN A 101 16.41 13.49 5.24
N TYR A 102 15.20 14.05 5.25
CA TYR A 102 14.02 13.39 4.72
C TYR A 102 13.95 13.48 3.19
N ASN A 103 13.52 12.39 2.57
CA ASN A 103 13.15 12.32 1.17
C ASN A 103 11.74 11.72 1.06
N THR A 104 10.79 12.54 0.66
CA THR A 104 9.37 12.20 0.46
C THR A 104 9.06 11.80 -0.98
N SER A 105 10.07 11.78 -1.87
CA SER A 105 9.87 11.38 -3.26
C SER A 105 9.70 9.87 -3.36
N VAL A 106 8.53 9.47 -3.86
CA VAL A 106 8.18 8.06 -4.02
C VAL A 106 9.03 7.43 -5.13
N GLY A 107 9.64 6.28 -4.84
CA GLY A 107 10.46 5.58 -5.82
C GLY A 107 10.87 4.18 -5.39
N PRO A 108 11.65 3.46 -6.20
CA PRO A 108 12.04 2.10 -5.89
C PRO A 108 12.98 2.09 -4.67
N PRO A 109 12.94 1.03 -3.85
CA PRO A 109 13.83 0.89 -2.70
C PRO A 109 15.30 1.14 -3.05
N GLY A 110 16.01 1.90 -2.20
CA GLY A 110 17.46 2.08 -2.34
C GLY A 110 17.92 3.26 -3.21
N TYR A 111 17.07 3.80 -4.08
CA TYR A 111 17.45 4.89 -4.99
C TYR A 111 17.92 6.16 -4.28
N ASN A 112 17.52 6.38 -3.02
CA ASN A 112 17.97 7.49 -2.19
C ASN A 112 19.43 7.38 -1.73
N TYR A 113 20.02 6.18 -1.76
CA TYR A 113 21.42 5.92 -1.39
C TYR A 113 22.36 5.84 -2.60
N VAL A 114 21.81 5.75 -3.83
CA VAL A 114 22.62 5.65 -5.05
C VAL A 114 23.41 6.94 -5.27
N GLY A 115 24.68 6.79 -5.65
CA GLY A 115 25.60 7.90 -5.90
C GLY A 115 26.34 8.38 -4.65
N ASP A 116 26.10 7.77 -3.50
CA ASP A 116 26.85 8.03 -2.26
C ASP A 116 27.83 6.89 -1.97
N GLU A 117 29.12 7.23 -1.92
CA GLU A 117 30.21 6.28 -1.77
C GLU A 117 30.19 5.54 -0.42
N GLN A 118 29.50 6.04 0.60
CA GLN A 118 29.32 5.32 1.87
C GLN A 118 28.43 4.07 1.72
N TYR A 119 27.60 4.03 0.67
CA TYR A 119 26.60 2.98 0.45
C TYR A 119 26.94 2.03 -0.68
N GLY A 120 27.89 2.39 -1.54
CA GLY A 120 28.24 1.59 -2.70
C GLY A 120 29.19 2.31 -3.65
N LYS A 121 29.33 1.76 -4.85
CA LYS A 121 30.15 2.36 -5.92
C LYS A 121 29.58 2.06 -7.29
N TRP A 122 29.91 2.91 -8.26
CA TRP A 122 29.64 2.62 -9.66
C TRP A 122 30.59 1.52 -10.16
N GLN A 123 30.03 0.50 -10.79
CA GLN A 123 30.77 -0.57 -11.47
C GLN A 123 30.35 -0.64 -12.92
N ARG A 124 31.19 -1.24 -13.77
CA ARG A 124 30.86 -1.50 -15.17
C ARG A 124 30.49 -2.97 -15.34
N ASP A 125 29.47 -3.25 -16.13
CA ASP A 125 29.21 -4.60 -16.60
C ASP A 125 30.08 -4.94 -17.83
N SER A 126 29.99 -6.20 -18.28
CA SER A 126 30.72 -6.71 -19.45
C SER A 126 30.42 -5.96 -20.75
N SER A 127 29.30 -5.24 -20.81
CA SER A 127 28.89 -4.43 -21.96
C SER A 127 29.28 -2.95 -21.80
N GLY A 128 30.05 -2.60 -20.76
CA GLY A 128 30.51 -1.24 -20.49
C GLY A 128 29.47 -0.34 -19.81
N ASN A 129 28.28 -0.84 -19.49
CA ASN A 129 27.25 -0.03 -18.82
C ASN A 129 27.59 0.15 -17.35
N SER A 130 27.43 1.38 -16.85
CA SER A 130 27.64 1.67 -15.42
C SER A 130 26.41 1.36 -14.60
N PHE A 131 26.55 0.51 -13.57
CA PHE A 131 25.51 0.20 -12.60
C PHE A 131 26.00 0.45 -11.17
N TRP A 132 25.06 0.73 -10.27
CA TRP A 132 25.36 0.94 -8.86
C TRP A 132 25.46 -0.40 -8.14
N ALA A 133 26.58 -0.64 -7.46
CA ALA A 133 26.80 -1.80 -6.63
C ALA A 133 26.81 -1.38 -5.16
N PHE A 134 25.80 -1.81 -4.41
CA PHE A 134 25.73 -1.63 -2.97
C PHE A 134 26.81 -2.46 -2.26
N TYR A 135 27.38 -1.93 -1.17
CA TYR A 135 28.25 -2.73 -0.30
C TYR A 135 27.47 -3.86 0.38
N GLY A 136 28.17 -4.92 0.79
CA GLY A 136 27.54 -6.16 1.31
C GLY A 136 26.54 -5.92 2.45
N LYS A 137 26.84 -5.00 3.38
CA LYS A 137 25.93 -4.55 4.45
C LYS A 137 24.59 -3.96 3.98
N TYR A 138 24.43 -3.71 2.68
CA TYR A 138 23.20 -3.21 2.07
C TYR A 138 22.62 -4.20 1.06
N ALA A 139 23.03 -5.47 1.07
CA ALA A 139 22.54 -6.50 0.15
C ALA A 139 21.01 -6.68 0.20
N LEU A 140 20.38 -6.40 1.34
CA LEU A 140 18.93 -6.39 1.48
C LEU A 140 18.25 -5.43 0.47
N ILE A 141 18.87 -4.27 0.18
CA ILE A 141 18.33 -3.31 -0.79
C ILE A 141 18.28 -3.94 -2.18
N SER A 142 19.33 -4.66 -2.58
CA SER A 142 19.36 -5.39 -3.85
C SER A 142 18.28 -6.48 -3.93
N HIS A 143 18.00 -7.16 -2.81
CA HIS A 143 16.91 -8.13 -2.73
C HIS A 143 15.54 -7.47 -2.91
N LEU A 144 15.31 -6.30 -2.30
CA LEU A 144 14.07 -5.53 -2.45
C LEU A 144 13.84 -5.03 -3.88
N LEU A 145 14.89 -4.90 -4.68
CA LEU A 145 14.82 -4.59 -6.11
C LEU A 145 14.63 -5.84 -6.99
N GLY A 146 14.55 -7.03 -6.40
CA GLY A 146 14.31 -8.27 -7.12
C GLY A 146 15.53 -8.69 -7.94
N GLY A 147 16.73 -8.33 -7.46
CA GLY A 147 17.98 -8.57 -8.17
C GLY A 147 18.20 -7.63 -9.36
N SER A 148 17.32 -6.64 -9.59
CA SER A 148 17.52 -5.64 -10.64
C SER A 148 18.68 -4.71 -10.30
N ARG A 149 19.57 -4.50 -11.27
CA ARG A 149 20.67 -3.53 -11.17
C ARG A 149 20.14 -2.13 -11.42
N ILE A 150 20.64 -1.16 -10.66
CA ILE A 150 20.34 0.26 -10.90
C ILE A 150 21.39 0.81 -11.87
N TYR A 151 21.04 0.97 -13.14
CA TYR A 151 21.93 1.58 -14.11
C TYR A 151 22.01 3.09 -13.92
N ARG A 152 23.14 3.68 -14.31
CA ARG A 152 23.37 5.13 -14.22
C ARG A 152 22.33 5.93 -14.98
N THR A 153 21.87 5.43 -16.12
CA THR A 153 20.78 6.02 -16.91
C THR A 153 19.46 6.03 -16.13
N ASP A 154 19.09 4.90 -15.49
CA ASP A 154 17.89 4.81 -14.65
C ASP A 154 17.97 5.78 -13.46
N TYR A 155 19.13 5.87 -12.82
CA TYR A 155 19.35 6.80 -11.71
C TYR A 155 19.25 8.27 -12.14
N ASN A 156 19.78 8.63 -13.31
CA ASN A 156 19.66 9.97 -13.86
C ASN A 156 18.18 10.33 -14.12
N THR A 157 17.40 9.39 -14.67
CA THR A 157 15.95 9.59 -14.84
C THR A 157 15.26 9.76 -13.50
N TYR A 158 15.57 8.92 -12.50
CA TYR A 158 15.05 9.06 -11.14
C TYR A 158 15.31 10.44 -10.55
N ARG A 159 16.55 10.96 -10.68
CA ARG A 159 16.91 12.30 -10.17
C ARG A 159 16.06 13.40 -10.80
N ASN A 160 15.76 13.30 -12.10
CA ASN A 160 14.90 14.26 -12.78
C ASN A 160 13.46 14.20 -12.28
N TYR A 161 12.90 12.99 -12.13
CA TYR A 161 11.55 12.80 -11.56
C TYR A 161 11.46 13.32 -10.14
N ARG A 162 12.47 13.04 -9.31
CA ARG A 162 12.59 13.55 -7.93
C ARG A 162 12.56 15.07 -7.89
N ARG A 163 13.34 15.75 -8.75
CA ARG A 163 13.34 17.22 -8.86
C ARG A 163 11.98 17.80 -9.24
N GLN A 164 11.20 17.06 -10.03
CA GLN A 164 9.84 17.44 -10.44
C GLN A 164 8.77 17.03 -9.40
N GLY A 165 9.15 16.42 -8.27
CA GLY A 165 8.18 15.91 -7.28
C GLY A 165 7.34 14.73 -7.78
N ARG A 166 7.82 13.99 -8.79
CA ARG A 166 7.06 12.90 -9.42
C ARG A 166 7.54 11.53 -8.93
N PRO A 167 6.62 10.57 -8.71
CA PRO A 167 6.99 9.18 -8.43
C PRO A 167 7.76 8.55 -9.59
N TYR A 168 8.81 7.79 -9.30
CA TYR A 168 9.59 7.07 -10.30
C TYR A 168 9.33 5.57 -10.23
N TYR A 169 8.81 5.00 -11.31
CA TYR A 169 8.44 3.58 -11.40
C TYR A 169 9.51 2.71 -12.06
N GLY A 170 10.71 3.24 -12.27
CA GLY A 170 11.71 2.64 -13.16
C GLY A 170 11.49 3.05 -14.61
N ARG A 171 12.56 3.02 -15.42
CA ARG A 171 12.53 3.42 -16.83
C ARG A 171 11.51 2.62 -17.65
N ASN A 172 11.38 1.33 -17.37
CA ASN A 172 10.42 0.44 -18.04
C ASN A 172 9.19 0.16 -17.16
N LYS A 173 8.88 1.04 -16.21
CA LYS A 173 7.76 0.89 -15.25
C LYS A 173 7.79 -0.46 -14.52
N GLN A 174 8.99 -0.96 -14.20
CA GLN A 174 9.16 -2.27 -13.58
C GLN A 174 8.75 -2.32 -12.09
N TYR A 175 8.61 -1.17 -11.44
CA TYR A 175 8.22 -1.02 -10.03
C TYR A 175 6.80 -0.46 -9.87
N GLY A 176 6.30 -0.41 -8.62
CA GLY A 176 4.93 0.00 -8.30
C GLY A 176 3.90 -1.10 -8.60
N THR A 177 2.63 -0.85 -8.28
CA THR A 177 1.55 -1.88 -8.31
C THR A 177 1.34 -2.50 -9.69
N GLY A 178 1.65 -1.78 -10.77
CA GLY A 178 1.58 -2.30 -12.14
C GLY A 178 2.84 -3.03 -12.62
N GLY A 179 3.96 -2.85 -11.92
CA GLY A 179 5.29 -3.24 -12.37
C GLY A 179 5.53 -4.75 -12.39
N ARG A 180 6.27 -5.22 -13.39
CA ARG A 180 6.57 -6.65 -13.57
C ARG A 180 7.37 -7.22 -12.39
N LEU A 181 8.32 -6.45 -11.84
CA LEU A 181 9.12 -6.92 -10.69
C LEU A 181 8.27 -6.98 -9.42
N THR A 182 7.44 -5.96 -9.19
CA THR A 182 6.48 -5.96 -8.06
C THR A 182 5.55 -7.17 -8.11
N LYS A 183 5.04 -7.52 -9.30
CA LYS A 183 4.21 -8.72 -9.50
C LYS A 183 4.89 -10.01 -9.07
N SER A 184 6.16 -10.16 -9.43
CA SER A 184 6.95 -11.33 -9.03
C SER A 184 7.25 -11.35 -7.54
N GLN A 185 7.45 -10.20 -6.91
CA GLN A 185 7.83 -10.10 -5.49
C GLN A 185 6.64 -10.17 -4.53
N LYS A 186 5.43 -9.80 -4.98
CA LYS A 186 4.23 -9.69 -4.13
C LYS A 186 3.11 -10.66 -4.53
N PRO A 187 3.36 -11.97 -4.71
CA PRO A 187 2.35 -12.92 -5.21
C PRO A 187 1.10 -12.99 -4.32
N ASN A 188 1.25 -12.80 -3.01
CA ASN A 188 0.13 -12.80 -2.06
C ASN A 188 -0.85 -11.64 -2.31
N PHE A 189 -0.35 -10.44 -2.64
CA PHE A 189 -1.21 -9.31 -3.00
C PHE A 189 -2.06 -9.62 -4.24
N TYR A 190 -1.42 -10.11 -5.31
CA TYR A 190 -2.11 -10.36 -6.57
C TYR A 190 -3.05 -11.58 -6.50
N SER A 191 -2.70 -12.62 -5.75
CA SER A 191 -3.59 -13.77 -5.53
C SER A 191 -4.86 -13.37 -4.77
N ARG A 192 -4.74 -12.55 -3.70
CA ARG A 192 -5.91 -11.99 -3.01
C ARG A 192 -6.76 -11.12 -3.93
N ARG A 193 -6.12 -10.25 -4.72
CA ARG A 193 -6.83 -9.39 -5.69
C ARG A 193 -7.57 -10.21 -6.75
N ALA A 194 -6.93 -11.27 -7.28
CA ALA A 194 -7.55 -12.17 -8.25
C ALA A 194 -8.71 -12.98 -7.65
N ALA A 195 -8.59 -13.42 -6.39
CA ALA A 195 -9.67 -14.10 -5.68
C ALA A 195 -10.90 -13.19 -5.52
N LYS A 196 -10.70 -11.92 -5.16
CA LYS A 196 -11.78 -10.93 -5.06
C LYS A 196 -12.50 -10.72 -6.40
N VAL A 197 -11.74 -10.55 -7.48
CA VAL A 197 -12.31 -10.40 -8.83
C VAL A 197 -13.13 -11.63 -9.23
N ARG A 198 -12.61 -12.84 -8.95
CA ARG A 198 -13.34 -14.09 -9.22
C ARG A 198 -14.65 -14.16 -8.41
N ALA A 199 -14.60 -13.88 -7.12
CA ALA A 199 -15.79 -13.88 -6.26
C ALA A 199 -16.85 -12.86 -6.73
N SER A 200 -16.43 -11.66 -7.15
CA SER A 200 -17.33 -10.65 -7.73
C SER A 200 -17.97 -11.13 -9.03
N LYS A 201 -17.21 -11.79 -9.92
CA LYS A 201 -17.75 -12.38 -11.15
C LYS A 201 -18.77 -13.48 -10.87
N THR A 202 -18.47 -14.41 -9.96
CA THR A 202 -19.39 -15.47 -9.55
C THR A 202 -20.70 -14.89 -9.00
N SER A 203 -20.60 -13.89 -8.11
CA SER A 203 -21.77 -13.22 -7.51
C SER A 203 -22.63 -12.52 -8.57
N PHE A 204 -21.99 -11.90 -9.57
CA PHE A 204 -22.69 -11.27 -10.69
C PHE A 204 -23.41 -12.30 -11.56
N SER A 205 -22.73 -13.38 -11.96
CA SER A 205 -23.32 -14.47 -12.76
C SER A 205 -24.52 -15.11 -12.05
N GLN A 206 -24.42 -15.34 -10.74
CA GLN A 206 -25.55 -15.84 -9.93
C GLN A 206 -26.76 -14.89 -9.97
N LYS A 207 -26.53 -13.58 -9.82
CA LYS A 207 -27.58 -12.56 -9.88
C LYS A 207 -28.26 -12.49 -11.25
N VAL A 208 -27.50 -12.65 -12.34
CA VAL A 208 -28.05 -12.69 -13.71
C VAL A 208 -28.88 -13.95 -13.92
N ASN A 209 -28.38 -15.12 -13.52
CA ASN A 209 -29.10 -16.39 -13.67
C ASN A 209 -30.43 -16.41 -12.89
N GLN A 210 -30.46 -15.83 -11.69
CA GLN A 210 -31.69 -15.70 -10.89
C GLN A 210 -32.74 -14.77 -11.54
N ARG A 211 -32.31 -13.76 -12.32
CA ARG A 211 -33.23 -12.85 -13.03
C ARG A 211 -33.77 -13.47 -14.32
N ILE A 212 -32.92 -14.15 -15.08
CA ILE A 212 -33.31 -14.83 -16.33
C ILE A 212 -34.16 -16.09 -16.03
N GLY A 213 -33.85 -16.84 -14.98
CA GLY A 213 -34.63 -18.00 -14.55
C GLY A 213 -36.08 -17.66 -14.18
N ARG A 214 -36.32 -16.46 -13.63
CA ARG A 214 -37.68 -15.97 -13.34
C ARG A 214 -38.45 -15.54 -14.60
N ALA A 215 -37.75 -15.09 -15.64
CA ALA A 215 -38.37 -14.65 -16.91
C ALA A 215 -38.84 -15.82 -17.81
N ARG A 216 -38.43 -17.08 -17.51
CA ARG A 216 -38.82 -18.26 -18.29
C ARG A 216 -39.95 -19.10 -17.69
N SER A 217 -40.57 -18.66 -16.59
CA SER A 217 -41.66 -19.40 -15.91
C SER A 217 -43.08 -18.92 -16.28
N GLY A 218 -43.27 -18.40 -17.51
CA GLY A 218 -44.48 -17.68 -17.89
C GLY A 218 -45.16 -18.10 -19.20
N TYR A 219 -44.89 -19.29 -19.75
CA TYR A 219 -45.69 -19.84 -20.86
C TYR A 219 -45.84 -21.36 -20.71
N ARG A 220 -46.67 -21.76 -19.74
CA ARG A 220 -47.24 -23.12 -19.72
C ARG A 220 -48.48 -23.06 -20.59
N SER A 221 -48.33 -23.41 -21.87
CA SER A 221 -49.43 -23.58 -22.81
C SER A 221 -50.47 -24.54 -22.21
N ARG A 222 -51.65 -24.01 -21.88
CA ARG A 222 -52.84 -24.84 -21.64
C ARG A 222 -53.26 -25.39 -23.00
N SER A 223 -52.84 -26.62 -23.31
CA SER A 223 -53.41 -27.37 -24.41
C SER A 223 -54.86 -27.71 -24.09
N TYR A 224 -55.78 -27.03 -24.76
CA TYR A 224 -57.21 -27.32 -24.77
C TYR A 224 -57.43 -28.66 -25.49
N SER A 225 -57.76 -29.71 -24.74
CA SER A 225 -58.19 -31.00 -25.26
C SER A 225 -59.66 -30.87 -25.69
N GLY A 226 -59.89 -30.73 -26.99
CA GLY A 226 -61.21 -30.85 -27.59
C GLY A 226 -61.55 -32.33 -27.76
N GLY A 227 -62.38 -32.86 -26.86
CA GLY A 227 -63.04 -34.15 -27.00
C GLY A 227 -64.36 -33.98 -27.75
N LYS A 228 -64.60 -34.88 -28.71
CA LYS A 228 -65.84 -35.03 -29.47
C LYS A 228 -66.97 -35.61 -28.62
#